data_AF-A0A924EYX1-F1
#
_entry.id   AF-A0A924EYX1-F1
#
_cell.length_a   1.000
_cell.length_b   1.000
_cell.length_c   1.000
_cell.angle_alpha   90.00
_cell.angle_beta   90.00
_cell.angle_gamma   90.00
#
_symmetry.space_group_name_H-M   'P 1'
#
loop_
_entity.id
_entity.type
_entity.pdbx_description
1 polymer ?
#
loop_
_entity_poly.entity_id
_entity_poly.type
_entity_poly.pdbx_seq_one_letter_code
_entity_poly.pdbx_strand_id
1 'polypeptide(L)'
;MTTPAQAQLGGLRRAVERKVEQSGEDRMNAASLIPPTFDNTTVEITAERLDRYVAAMQRQKVQVAQNRQRYDAMQAEAASFREAAVKADNRRDRETYDRTTYSYGECRNSAREAAEAEYERKMEEFRARIERDPVAAQKEPLMKEMIALLQQSARAHQSGDAVAIARAQQRLSALMDVKNDSASLDRLALPKCGARPAKPRSIIVKDSLEARSTQLSREASALLESSGGVPGADVGMSNLQSRMVWERLQSWLNGVQKDAPITRTFTKAEYDLLLSRRGDMRKAFSGS
;
A
#
# COMPACT_ATOMS: atom_id res chain seq x y z
N MET A 1 -19.18 63.96 10.86
CA MET A 1 -19.93 63.12 9.89
C MET A 1 -18.91 62.41 9.00
N THR A 2 -18.64 61.15 9.30
CA THR A 2 -17.70 60.23 8.62
C THR A 2 -18.48 58.92 8.58
N THR A 3 -18.73 58.21 7.48
CA THR A 3 -18.15 58.07 6.14
C THR A 3 -19.28 57.55 5.22
N PRO A 4 -19.08 57.33 3.90
CA PRO A 4 -19.18 55.93 3.50
C PRO A 4 -18.16 55.54 2.42
N ALA A 5 -16.97 55.10 2.84
CA ALA A 5 -16.05 54.33 1.99
C ALA A 5 -16.54 52.87 1.78
N GLN A 6 -17.61 52.45 2.47
CA GLN A 6 -18.19 51.10 2.35
C GLN A 6 -19.06 50.91 1.10
N ALA A 7 -19.60 51.97 0.50
CA ALA A 7 -20.42 51.87 -0.71
C ALA A 7 -19.59 51.63 -1.99
N GLN A 8 -18.36 52.15 -2.03
CA GLN A 8 -17.47 52.05 -3.20
C GLN A 8 -16.90 50.63 -3.41
N LEU A 9 -16.58 49.92 -2.32
CA LEU A 9 -16.09 48.54 -2.39
C LEU A 9 -17.18 47.54 -2.81
N GLY A 10 -18.42 47.77 -2.39
CA GLY A 10 -19.57 46.95 -2.80
C GLY A 10 -19.91 47.13 -4.29
N GLY A 11 -19.83 48.37 -4.80
CA GLY A 11 -20.03 48.67 -6.23
C GLY A 11 -18.94 48.08 -7.11
N LEU A 12 -17.67 48.14 -6.68
CA LEU A 12 -16.53 47.54 -7.39
C LEU A 12 -16.62 46.01 -7.44
N ARG A 13 -17.02 45.34 -6.35
CA ARG A 13 -17.26 43.89 -6.36
C ARG A 13 -18.34 43.49 -7.36
N ARG A 14 -19.48 44.17 -7.36
CA ARG A 14 -20.57 43.91 -8.30
C ARG A 14 -20.18 44.20 -9.76
N ALA A 15 -19.37 45.24 -10.01
CA ALA A 15 -18.88 45.55 -11.34
C ALA A 15 -17.87 44.50 -11.84
N VAL A 16 -17.00 44.00 -10.97
CA VAL A 16 -16.06 42.91 -11.28
C VAL A 16 -16.81 41.60 -11.48
N GLU A 17 -17.84 41.32 -10.69
CA GLU A 17 -18.73 40.15 -10.87
C GLU A 17 -19.41 40.20 -12.24
N ARG A 18 -20.09 41.32 -12.58
CA ARG A 18 -20.73 41.49 -13.90
C ARG A 18 -19.77 41.43 -15.07
N LYS A 19 -18.57 42.01 -14.95
CA LYS A 19 -17.57 41.99 -16.02
C LYS A 19 -17.03 40.57 -16.27
N VAL A 20 -16.94 39.77 -15.21
CA VAL A 20 -16.57 38.35 -15.34
C VAL A 20 -17.74 37.50 -15.85
N GLU A 21 -18.99 37.81 -15.47
CA GLU A 21 -20.20 37.18 -16.05
C GLU A 21 -20.28 37.44 -17.56
N GLN A 22 -20.16 38.69 -18.00
CA GLN A 22 -20.14 39.06 -19.42
C GLN A 22 -18.96 38.41 -20.17
N SER A 23 -17.76 38.39 -19.58
CA SER A 23 -16.62 37.70 -20.19
C SER A 23 -16.82 36.17 -20.27
N GLY A 24 -17.63 35.60 -19.39
CA GLY A 24 -18.01 34.19 -19.41
C GLY A 24 -19.04 33.88 -20.51
N GLU A 25 -20.05 34.74 -20.66
CA GLU A 25 -21.07 34.65 -21.70
C GLU A 25 -20.48 34.83 -23.11
N ASP A 26 -19.58 35.81 -23.28
CA ASP A 26 -18.90 36.05 -24.56
C ASP A 26 -18.00 34.87 -24.98
N ARG A 27 -17.36 34.20 -24.01
CA ARG A 27 -16.54 33.00 -24.27
C ARG A 27 -17.37 31.77 -24.61
N MET A 28 -18.58 31.65 -24.07
CA MET A 28 -19.51 30.58 -24.44
C MET A 28 -20.03 30.74 -25.87
N ASN A 29 -20.36 31.97 -26.28
CA ASN A 29 -20.84 32.25 -27.63
C ASN A 29 -19.75 32.08 -28.70
N ALA A 30 -18.47 32.25 -28.34
CA ALA A 30 -17.33 32.06 -29.23
C ALA A 30 -16.90 30.58 -29.40
N ALA A 31 -17.27 29.69 -28.48
CA ALA A 31 -16.94 28.27 -28.56
C ALA A 31 -18.04 27.52 -29.33
N SER A 32 -17.69 26.76 -30.37
CA SER A 32 -18.59 25.72 -30.90
C SER A 32 -18.75 24.63 -29.84
N LEU A 33 -19.74 24.79 -28.97
CA LEU A 33 -19.98 23.93 -27.81
C LEU A 33 -20.63 22.61 -28.27
N ILE A 34 -19.84 21.55 -28.35
CA ILE A 34 -20.38 20.18 -28.34
C ILE A 34 -20.75 19.87 -26.88
N PRO A 35 -22.03 19.58 -26.57
CA PRO A 35 -22.43 19.24 -25.21
C PRO A 35 -21.73 17.96 -24.74
N PRO A 36 -21.35 17.84 -23.45
CA PRO A 36 -20.78 16.61 -22.92
C PRO A 36 -21.78 15.45 -23.11
N THR A 37 -21.27 14.28 -23.46
CA THR A 37 -22.07 13.06 -23.44
C THR A 37 -22.17 12.56 -22.00
N PHE A 38 -23.39 12.46 -21.49
CA PHE A 38 -23.63 11.87 -20.18
C PHE A 38 -23.71 10.35 -20.30
N ASP A 39 -22.92 9.65 -19.51
CA ASP A 39 -22.81 8.20 -19.53
C ASP A 39 -22.52 7.65 -18.12
N ASN A 40 -22.12 6.38 -18.02
CA ASN A 40 -21.82 5.74 -16.74
C ASN A 40 -20.61 6.37 -16.00
N THR A 41 -19.85 7.25 -16.65
CA THR A 41 -18.65 7.92 -16.12
C THR A 41 -18.86 9.42 -15.91
N THR A 42 -19.59 10.09 -16.80
CA THR A 42 -19.82 11.54 -16.77
C THR A 42 -21.29 11.81 -16.52
N VAL A 43 -21.58 12.48 -15.40
CA VAL A 43 -22.95 12.87 -15.03
C VAL A 43 -23.14 14.38 -15.10
N GLU A 44 -24.38 14.80 -15.32
CA GLU A 44 -24.76 16.20 -15.28
C GLU A 44 -24.66 16.75 -13.85
N ILE A 45 -24.00 17.91 -13.72
CA ILE A 45 -23.87 18.65 -12.47
C ILE A 45 -25.13 19.49 -12.27
N THR A 46 -26.16 18.86 -11.70
CA THR A 46 -27.38 19.56 -11.28
C THR A 46 -27.14 20.35 -9.99
N ALA A 47 -28.05 21.27 -9.67
CA ALA A 47 -27.99 22.05 -8.41
C ALA A 47 -27.89 21.14 -7.18
N GLU A 48 -28.72 20.10 -7.12
CA GLU A 48 -28.71 19.13 -6.02
C GLU A 48 -27.39 18.36 -5.89
N ARG A 49 -26.79 17.95 -7.01
CA ARG A 49 -25.49 17.26 -7.00
C ARG A 49 -24.38 18.21 -6.59
N LEU A 50 -24.40 19.44 -7.09
CA LEU A 50 -23.44 20.47 -6.71
C LEU A 50 -23.54 20.79 -5.22
N ASP A 51 -24.75 20.89 -4.65
CA ASP A 51 -24.95 21.13 -3.21
C ASP A 51 -24.40 19.96 -2.37
N ARG A 52 -24.68 18.71 -2.75
CA ARG A 52 -24.10 17.52 -2.09
C ARG A 52 -22.58 17.54 -2.16
N TYR A 53 -22.02 17.89 -3.32
CA TYR A 53 -20.58 17.94 -3.55
C TYR A 53 -19.90 19.04 -2.74
N VAL A 54 -20.49 20.23 -2.70
CA VAL A 54 -20.03 21.36 -1.89
C VAL A 54 -20.06 21.01 -0.41
N ALA A 55 -21.13 20.38 0.07
CA ALA A 55 -21.23 19.92 1.46
C ALA A 55 -20.19 18.84 1.79
N ALA A 56 -19.96 17.89 0.87
CA ALA A 56 -18.96 16.84 1.03
C ALA A 56 -17.53 17.40 1.05
N MET A 57 -17.21 18.34 0.16
CA MET A 57 -15.92 19.05 0.15
C MET A 57 -15.67 19.83 1.45
N GLN A 58 -16.70 20.48 2.01
CA GLN A 58 -16.58 21.17 3.29
C GLN A 58 -16.29 20.20 4.45
N ARG A 59 -16.97 19.05 4.49
CA ARG A 59 -16.67 17.97 5.46
C ARG A 59 -15.24 17.45 5.26
N GLN A 60 -14.84 17.23 4.01
CA GLN A 60 -13.50 16.78 3.67
C GLN A 60 -12.44 17.77 4.15
N LYS A 61 -12.64 19.08 4.03
CA LYS A 61 -11.69 20.08 4.57
C LYS A 61 -11.48 19.95 6.08
N VAL A 62 -12.56 19.75 6.82
CA VAL A 62 -12.49 19.53 8.27
C VAL A 62 -11.74 18.23 8.55
N GLN A 63 -12.03 17.17 7.79
CA GLN A 63 -11.36 15.89 7.93
C GLN A 63 -9.87 15.95 7.56
N VAL A 64 -9.49 16.67 6.50
CA VAL A 64 -8.09 16.90 6.11
C VAL A 64 -7.34 17.65 7.21
N ALA A 65 -7.94 18.69 7.79
CA ALA A 65 -7.33 19.41 8.91
C ALA A 65 -7.15 18.51 10.15
N GLN A 66 -8.15 17.69 10.49
CA GLN A 66 -8.06 16.72 11.58
C GLN A 66 -7.02 15.62 11.29
N ASN A 67 -6.98 15.11 10.07
CA ASN A 67 -6.01 14.11 9.62
C ASN A 67 -4.60 14.67 9.66
N ARG A 68 -4.39 15.95 9.32
CA ARG A 68 -3.10 16.62 9.45
C ARG A 68 -2.64 16.73 10.90
N GLN A 69 -3.53 17.11 11.82
CA GLN A 69 -3.20 17.12 13.25
C GLN A 69 -2.84 15.73 13.77
N ARG A 70 -3.59 14.70 13.36
CA ARG A 70 -3.30 13.29 13.70
C ARG A 70 -1.98 12.82 13.10
N TYR A 71 -1.69 13.20 11.85
CA TYR A 71 -0.43 12.94 11.18
C TYR A 71 0.74 13.54 11.96
N ASP A 72 0.66 14.82 12.34
CA ASP A 72 1.72 15.49 13.08
C ASP A 72 1.95 14.84 14.45
N ALA A 73 0.87 14.45 15.14
CA ALA A 73 0.96 13.70 16.40
C ALA A 73 1.62 12.32 16.23
N MET A 74 1.22 11.56 15.21
CA MET A 74 1.83 10.26 14.89
C MET A 74 3.31 10.38 14.51
N GLN A 75 3.69 11.43 13.78
CA GLN A 75 5.08 11.68 13.44
C GLN A 75 5.92 12.07 14.67
N ALA A 76 5.37 12.88 15.58
CA ALA A 76 6.04 13.21 16.83
C ALA A 76 6.23 11.96 17.71
N GLU A 77 5.22 11.10 17.79
CA GLU A 77 5.32 9.83 18.51
C GLU A 77 6.33 8.87 17.84
N ALA A 78 6.31 8.75 16.52
CA ALA A 78 7.27 7.96 15.76
C ALA A 78 8.72 8.46 15.98
N ALA A 79 8.93 9.78 16.06
CA ALA A 79 10.22 10.37 16.39
C ALA A 79 10.66 10.01 17.81
N SER A 80 9.75 10.06 18.79
CA SER A 80 10.04 9.66 20.18
C SER A 80 10.50 8.19 20.28
N PHE A 81 9.92 7.30 19.48
CA PHE A 81 10.38 5.90 19.41
C PHE A 81 11.78 5.77 18.78
N ARG A 82 12.13 6.60 17.78
CA ARG A 82 13.50 6.61 17.21
C ARG A 82 14.51 7.09 18.24
N GLU A 83 14.20 8.14 18.98
CA GLU A 83 15.08 8.62 20.06
C GLU A 83 15.25 7.58 21.16
N ALA A 84 14.17 6.91 21.56
CA ALA A 84 14.23 5.82 22.51
C ALA A 84 15.06 4.63 21.97
N ALA A 85 14.97 4.32 20.68
CA ALA A 85 15.78 3.28 20.03
C ALA A 85 17.28 3.63 20.04
N VAL A 86 17.63 4.90 19.80
CA VAL A 86 19.01 5.39 19.91
C VAL A 86 19.52 5.26 21.35
N LYS A 87 18.70 5.60 22.35
CA LYS A 87 19.05 5.44 23.78
C LYS A 87 19.18 3.98 24.20
N ALA A 88 18.39 3.09 23.61
CA ALA A 88 18.46 1.64 23.83
C ALA A 88 19.64 0.99 23.08
N ASP A 89 20.34 1.74 22.21
CA ASP A 89 21.46 1.20 21.45
C ASP A 89 22.65 0.90 22.35
N ASN A 90 22.96 -0.38 22.50
CA ASN A 90 24.17 -0.84 23.15
C ASN A 90 25.10 -1.45 22.11
N ARG A 91 26.08 -0.64 21.65
CA ARG A 91 27.06 -1.05 20.64
C ARG A 91 27.83 -2.31 21.05
N ARG A 92 28.19 -2.44 22.32
CA ARG A 92 28.94 -3.61 22.82
C ARG A 92 28.12 -4.90 22.73
N ASP A 93 26.85 -4.83 23.10
CA ASP A 93 25.94 -5.98 22.98
C ASP A 93 25.74 -6.35 21.51
N ARG A 94 25.60 -5.36 20.62
CA ARG A 94 25.50 -5.58 19.17
C ARG A 94 26.75 -6.25 18.62
N GLU A 95 27.93 -5.67 18.82
CA GLU A 95 29.20 -6.23 18.33
C GLU A 95 29.44 -7.64 18.86
N THR A 96 29.13 -7.89 20.13
CA THR A 96 29.27 -9.22 20.73
C THR A 96 28.28 -10.22 20.12
N TYR A 97 27.02 -9.83 19.96
CA TYR A 97 26.00 -10.66 19.36
C TYR A 97 26.29 -10.93 17.88
N ASP A 98 26.71 -9.95 17.10
CA ASP A 98 27.03 -10.08 15.69
C ASP A 98 28.22 -11.02 15.49
N ARG A 99 29.28 -10.87 16.29
CA ARG A 99 30.45 -11.76 16.24
C ARG A 99 30.09 -13.20 16.61
N THR A 100 29.34 -13.39 17.70
CA THR A 100 28.95 -14.75 18.15
C THR A 100 27.95 -15.41 17.20
N THR A 101 27.04 -14.62 16.62
CA THR A 101 26.10 -15.09 15.61
C THR A 101 26.82 -15.43 14.31
N TYR A 102 27.81 -14.64 13.90
CA TYR A 102 28.64 -14.91 12.72
C TYR A 102 29.40 -16.23 12.89
N SER A 103 30.12 -16.42 14.01
CA SER A 103 30.84 -17.66 14.27
C SER A 103 29.91 -18.87 14.37
N TYR A 104 28.73 -18.71 14.97
CA TYR A 104 27.71 -19.77 15.00
C TYR A 104 27.19 -20.08 13.58
N GLY A 105 26.98 -19.05 12.76
CA GLY A 105 26.54 -19.18 11.37
C GLY A 105 27.53 -19.97 10.51
N GLU A 106 28.81 -19.65 10.61
CA GLU A 106 29.90 -20.41 9.96
C GLU A 106 29.87 -21.88 10.39
N CYS A 107 29.87 -22.16 11.69
CA CYS A 107 29.83 -23.54 12.19
C CYS A 107 28.56 -24.29 11.76
N ARG A 108 27.40 -23.62 11.81
CA ARG A 108 26.11 -24.18 11.39
C ARG A 108 26.11 -24.50 9.90
N ASN A 109 26.70 -23.65 9.07
CA ASN A 109 26.86 -23.90 7.64
C ASN A 109 27.77 -25.11 7.40
N SER A 110 28.91 -25.21 8.08
CA SER A 110 29.77 -26.40 7.98
C SER A 110 29.07 -27.68 8.48
N ALA A 111 28.25 -27.58 9.53
CA ALA A 111 27.45 -28.70 10.00
C ALA A 111 26.39 -29.13 8.97
N ARG A 112 25.79 -28.18 8.25
CA ARG A 112 24.89 -28.43 7.13
C ARG A 112 25.63 -29.11 5.97
N GLU A 113 26.75 -28.55 5.53
CA GLU A 113 27.56 -29.11 4.43
C GLU A 113 28.01 -30.54 4.73
N ALA A 114 28.42 -30.83 5.98
CA ALA A 114 28.77 -32.18 6.38
C ALA A 114 27.55 -33.14 6.33
N ALA A 115 26.37 -32.68 6.74
CA ALA A 115 25.15 -33.47 6.65
C ALA A 115 24.71 -33.70 5.19
N GLU A 116 24.84 -32.68 4.34
CA GLU A 116 24.60 -32.75 2.90
C GLU A 116 25.57 -33.75 2.24
N ALA A 117 26.86 -33.70 2.55
CA ALA A 117 27.86 -34.65 2.04
C ALA A 117 27.60 -36.10 2.50
N GLU A 118 27.21 -36.32 3.77
CA GLU A 118 26.79 -37.65 4.23
C GLU A 118 25.55 -38.16 3.50
N TYR A 119 24.59 -37.26 3.25
CA TYR A 119 23.38 -37.58 2.51
C TYR A 119 23.69 -37.92 1.04
N GLU A 120 24.52 -37.12 0.36
CA GLU A 120 24.96 -37.39 -1.01
C GLU A 120 25.65 -38.75 -1.11
N ARG A 121 26.56 -39.09 -0.18
CA ARG A 121 27.19 -40.42 -0.13
C ARG A 121 26.18 -41.55 0.06
N LYS A 122 25.21 -41.39 0.97
CA LYS A 122 24.14 -42.39 1.15
C LYS A 122 23.30 -42.56 -0.12
N MET A 123 22.99 -41.46 -0.80
CA MET A 123 22.22 -41.49 -2.04
C MET A 123 23.01 -42.10 -3.19
N GLU A 124 24.31 -41.86 -3.27
CA GLU A 124 25.20 -42.45 -4.26
C GLU A 124 25.35 -43.97 -4.02
N GLU A 125 25.53 -44.40 -2.77
CA GLU A 125 25.52 -45.82 -2.40
C GLU A 125 24.17 -46.50 -2.68
N PHE A 126 23.06 -45.79 -2.46
CA PHE A 126 21.73 -46.27 -2.78
C PHE A 126 21.55 -46.43 -4.30
N ARG A 127 22.00 -45.46 -5.09
CA ARG A 127 21.99 -45.55 -6.57
C ARG A 127 22.87 -46.69 -7.07
N ALA A 128 24.11 -46.81 -6.58
CA ALA A 128 25.02 -47.89 -6.97
C ALA A 128 24.44 -49.28 -6.62
N ARG A 129 23.70 -49.40 -5.52
CA ARG A 129 22.96 -50.64 -5.17
C ARG A 129 21.82 -50.93 -6.13
N ILE A 130 21.03 -49.93 -6.51
CA ILE A 130 19.98 -50.07 -7.53
C ILE A 130 20.57 -50.54 -8.87
N GLU A 131 21.70 -49.96 -9.29
CA GLU A 131 22.37 -50.33 -10.54
C GLU A 131 22.94 -51.75 -10.49
N ARG A 132 23.46 -52.18 -9.33
CA ARG A 132 24.01 -53.53 -9.15
C ARG A 132 22.93 -54.62 -9.10
N ASP A 133 21.81 -54.37 -8.43
CA ASP A 133 20.68 -55.32 -8.35
C ASP A 133 19.32 -54.58 -8.29
N PRO A 134 18.70 -54.32 -9.45
CA PRO A 134 17.45 -53.57 -9.52
C PRO A 134 16.26 -54.33 -8.92
N VAL A 135 16.31 -55.67 -8.85
CA VAL A 135 15.22 -56.50 -8.32
C VAL A 135 15.25 -56.51 -6.79
N ALA A 136 16.44 -56.56 -6.19
CA ALA A 136 16.61 -56.39 -4.75
C ALA A 136 16.25 -54.98 -4.29
N ALA A 137 16.65 -53.95 -5.04
CA ALA A 137 16.37 -52.57 -4.68
C ALA A 137 14.87 -52.21 -4.67
N GLN A 138 14.06 -52.82 -5.55
CA GLN A 138 12.59 -52.67 -5.51
C GLN A 138 11.95 -53.22 -4.23
N LYS A 139 12.65 -54.11 -3.51
CA LYS A 139 12.14 -54.66 -2.25
C LYS A 139 12.48 -53.79 -1.05
N GLU A 140 13.40 -52.83 -1.19
CA GLU A 140 13.82 -51.95 -0.10
C GLU A 140 12.67 -51.03 0.37
N PRO A 141 12.54 -50.80 1.69
CA PRO A 141 11.50 -49.93 2.24
C PRO A 141 11.54 -48.50 1.69
N LEU A 142 12.75 -47.93 1.57
CA LEU A 142 12.95 -46.56 1.09
C LEU A 142 12.45 -46.39 -0.36
N MET A 143 12.78 -47.35 -1.23
CA MET A 143 12.37 -47.31 -2.64
C MET A 143 10.85 -47.47 -2.78
N LYS A 144 10.24 -48.37 -2.00
CA LYS A 144 8.78 -48.55 -1.98
C LYS A 144 8.05 -47.30 -1.50
N GLU A 145 8.54 -46.67 -0.45
CA GLU A 145 7.96 -45.45 0.11
C GLU A 145 8.11 -44.26 -0.84
N MET A 146 9.27 -44.14 -1.50
CA MET A 146 9.51 -43.12 -2.52
C MET A 146 8.56 -43.28 -3.73
N ILE A 147 8.41 -44.51 -4.25
CA ILE A 147 7.48 -44.80 -5.36
C ILE A 147 6.04 -44.49 -4.96
N ALA A 148 5.63 -44.87 -3.74
CA ALA A 148 4.29 -44.59 -3.24
C ALA A 148 4.01 -43.08 -3.15
N LEU A 149 4.97 -42.28 -2.67
CA LEU A 149 4.86 -40.82 -2.59
C LEU A 149 4.86 -40.16 -3.98
N LEU A 150 5.66 -40.67 -4.93
CA LEU A 150 5.65 -40.18 -6.32
C LEU A 150 4.31 -40.46 -7.00
N GLN A 151 3.73 -41.65 -6.80
CA GLN A 151 2.40 -41.98 -7.31
C GLN A 151 1.30 -41.14 -6.65
N GLN A 152 1.40 -40.87 -5.35
CA GLN A 152 0.47 -39.99 -4.63
C GLN A 152 0.56 -38.54 -5.16
N SER A 153 1.76 -38.04 -5.39
CA SER A 153 2.01 -36.72 -5.98
C SER A 153 1.43 -36.61 -7.39
N ALA A 154 1.69 -37.60 -8.25
CA ALA A 154 1.16 -37.62 -9.62
C ALA A 154 -0.38 -37.59 -9.65
N ARG A 155 -1.04 -38.33 -8.75
CA ARG A 155 -2.52 -38.30 -8.62
C ARG A 155 -3.01 -36.93 -8.15
N ALA A 156 -2.34 -36.31 -7.18
CA ALA A 156 -2.70 -34.98 -6.68
C ALA A 156 -2.51 -33.88 -7.75
N HIS A 157 -1.48 -34.00 -8.60
CA HIS A 157 -1.27 -33.13 -9.75
C HIS A 157 -2.34 -33.30 -10.83
N GLN A 158 -2.75 -34.53 -11.12
CA GLN A 158 -3.84 -34.80 -12.06
C GLN A 158 -5.20 -34.28 -11.58
N SER A 159 -5.44 -34.27 -10.26
CA SER A 159 -6.68 -33.75 -9.68
C SER A 159 -6.66 -32.25 -9.36
N GLY A 160 -5.52 -31.57 -9.53
CA GLY A 160 -5.37 -30.14 -9.22
C GLY A 160 -5.47 -29.80 -7.72
N ASP A 161 -5.28 -30.77 -6.82
CA ASP A 161 -5.42 -30.56 -5.38
C ASP A 161 -4.12 -29.99 -4.80
N ALA A 162 -4.06 -28.66 -4.69
CA ALA A 162 -2.90 -27.92 -4.17
C ALA A 162 -2.49 -28.35 -2.74
N VAL A 163 -3.44 -28.79 -1.90
CA VAL A 163 -3.15 -29.21 -0.53
C VAL A 163 -2.52 -30.60 -0.52
N ALA A 164 -3.03 -31.52 -1.35
CA ALA A 164 -2.45 -32.85 -1.51
C ALA A 164 -1.06 -32.80 -2.15
N ILE A 165 -0.85 -31.90 -3.13
CA ILE A 165 0.46 -31.66 -3.75
C ILE A 165 1.47 -31.19 -2.68
N ALA A 166 1.13 -30.17 -1.89
CA ALA A 166 2.00 -29.65 -0.85
C ALA A 166 2.37 -30.72 0.20
N ARG A 167 1.40 -31.55 0.62
CA ARG A 167 1.65 -32.64 1.57
C ARG A 167 2.55 -33.74 0.98
N ALA A 168 2.34 -34.13 -0.28
CA ALA A 168 3.16 -35.13 -0.94
C ALA A 168 4.61 -34.65 -1.11
N GLN A 169 4.81 -33.38 -1.50
CA GLN A 169 6.13 -32.76 -1.58
C GLN A 169 6.83 -32.68 -0.21
N GLN A 170 6.10 -32.32 0.85
CA GLN A 170 6.65 -32.27 2.20
C GLN A 170 7.08 -33.65 2.69
N ARG A 171 6.29 -34.70 2.43
CA ARG A 171 6.64 -36.09 2.77
C ARG A 171 7.83 -36.61 1.97
N LEU A 172 7.91 -36.28 0.68
CA LEU A 172 9.06 -36.64 -0.15
C LEU A 172 10.34 -35.95 0.35
N SER A 173 10.26 -34.68 0.72
CA SER A 173 11.39 -33.93 1.31
C SER A 173 11.83 -34.51 2.65
N ALA A 174 10.87 -34.97 3.48
CA ALA A 174 11.15 -35.62 4.76
C ALA A 174 11.77 -37.01 4.58
N LEU A 175 11.33 -37.79 3.59
CA LEU A 175 11.91 -39.10 3.26
C LEU A 175 13.38 -38.98 2.83
N MET A 176 13.69 -37.89 2.14
CA MET A 176 15.03 -37.55 1.66
C MET A 176 15.87 -36.79 2.72
N ASP A 177 15.39 -36.72 3.97
CA ASP A 177 16.03 -36.02 5.10
C ASP A 177 16.53 -34.60 4.77
N VAL A 178 15.86 -33.90 3.85
CA VAL A 178 16.25 -32.55 3.42
C VAL A 178 15.87 -31.55 4.52
N LYS A 179 16.78 -31.35 5.48
CA LYS A 179 16.61 -30.45 6.63
C LYS A 179 16.90 -29.00 6.24
N ASN A 180 15.96 -28.38 5.54
CA ASN A 180 16.11 -26.99 5.07
C ASN A 180 15.51 -25.93 6.00
N ASP A 181 14.72 -26.33 6.99
CA ASP A 181 14.15 -25.36 7.93
C ASP A 181 15.14 -24.96 9.04
N SER A 182 14.99 -23.72 9.53
CA SER A 182 15.96 -23.16 10.48
C SER A 182 16.06 -23.97 11.78
N ALA A 183 14.96 -24.56 12.26
CA ALA A 183 14.92 -25.29 13.52
C ALA A 183 15.61 -26.65 13.40
N SER A 184 15.42 -27.34 12.27
CA SER A 184 16.14 -28.59 11.98
C SER A 184 17.63 -28.35 11.83
N LEU A 185 18.03 -27.26 11.16
CA LEU A 185 19.44 -26.87 11.05
C LEU A 185 20.05 -26.49 12.41
N ASP A 186 19.29 -25.82 13.29
CA ASP A 186 19.75 -25.49 14.64
C ASP A 186 19.89 -26.76 15.51
N ARG A 187 19.01 -27.76 15.35
CA ARG A 187 19.16 -29.08 16.01
C ARG A 187 20.38 -29.85 15.52
N LEU A 188 20.65 -29.82 14.21
CA LEU A 188 21.83 -30.44 13.61
C LEU A 188 23.13 -29.79 14.09
N ALA A 189 23.13 -28.46 14.22
CA ALA A 189 24.29 -27.69 14.65
C ALA A 189 24.55 -27.81 16.16
N LEU A 190 23.52 -28.01 16.99
CA LEU A 190 23.62 -28.06 18.45
C LEU A 190 24.80 -28.89 19.01
N PRO A 191 25.03 -30.17 18.59
CA PRO A 191 26.14 -30.97 19.12
C PRO A 191 27.53 -30.47 18.69
N LYS A 192 27.65 -29.76 17.57
CA LYS A 192 28.95 -29.29 17.01
C LYS A 192 29.24 -27.83 17.33
N CYS A 193 28.21 -26.99 17.37
CA CYS A 193 28.28 -25.54 17.41
C CYS A 193 27.71 -24.94 18.71
N GLY A 194 27.11 -25.77 19.57
CA GLY A 194 26.38 -25.31 20.75
C GLY A 194 25.04 -24.67 20.40
N ALA A 195 24.40 -24.06 21.40
CA ALA A 195 23.13 -23.38 21.20
C ALA A 195 23.31 -22.07 20.41
N ARG A 196 22.33 -21.75 19.56
CA ARG A 196 22.26 -20.47 18.87
C ARG A 196 22.37 -19.30 19.87
N PRO A 197 23.24 -18.30 19.63
CA PRO A 197 23.34 -17.13 20.49
C PRO A 197 21.98 -16.45 20.68
N ALA A 198 21.62 -16.19 21.93
CA ALA A 198 20.39 -15.48 22.26
C ALA A 198 20.57 -13.99 21.97
N LYS A 199 19.54 -13.37 21.38
CA LYS A 199 19.54 -11.93 21.08
C LYS A 199 19.52 -11.14 22.40
N PRO A 200 20.49 -10.23 22.64
CA PRO A 200 20.49 -9.40 23.83
C PRO A 200 19.24 -8.53 23.95
N ARG A 201 18.81 -8.26 25.19
CA ARG A 201 17.63 -7.42 25.48
C ARG A 201 17.73 -6.03 24.86
N SER A 202 18.91 -5.42 24.86
CA SER A 202 19.16 -4.10 24.25
C SER A 202 18.80 -4.09 22.76
N ILE A 203 19.22 -5.11 22.02
CA ILE A 203 18.89 -5.26 20.58
C ILE A 203 17.39 -5.53 20.39
N ILE A 204 16.79 -6.41 21.20
CA ILE A 204 15.34 -6.69 21.13
C ILE A 204 14.51 -5.42 21.34
N VAL A 205 14.85 -4.64 22.37
CA VAL A 205 14.16 -3.39 22.68
C VAL A 205 14.33 -2.37 21.56
N LYS A 206 15.57 -2.19 21.05
CA LYS A 206 15.84 -1.30 19.94
C LYS A 206 15.01 -1.67 18.70
N ASP A 207 15.06 -2.93 18.27
CA ASP A 207 14.33 -3.39 17.08
C ASP A 207 12.81 -3.20 17.23
N SER A 208 12.28 -3.44 18.44
CA SER A 208 10.86 -3.22 18.72
C SER A 208 10.46 -1.75 18.60
N LEU A 209 11.31 -0.83 19.09
CA LEU A 209 11.08 0.61 18.98
C LEU A 209 11.19 1.10 17.54
N GLU A 210 12.17 0.61 16.77
CA GLU A 210 12.32 0.92 15.35
C GLU A 210 11.14 0.40 14.53
N ALA A 211 10.66 -0.81 14.82
CA ALA A 211 9.48 -1.39 14.17
C ALA A 211 8.22 -0.57 14.46
N ARG A 212 8.00 -0.17 15.72
CA ARG A 212 6.87 0.70 16.11
C ARG A 212 6.94 2.08 15.44
N SER A 213 8.12 2.70 15.41
CA SER A 213 8.33 3.95 14.70
C SER A 213 8.00 3.83 13.21
N THR A 214 8.50 2.78 12.57
CA THR A 214 8.24 2.51 11.15
C THR A 214 6.76 2.29 10.87
N GLN A 215 6.08 1.51 11.73
CA GLN A 215 4.64 1.28 11.62
C GLN A 215 3.86 2.58 11.72
N LEU A 216 4.11 3.40 12.76
CA LEU A 216 3.42 4.68 12.93
C LEU A 216 3.68 5.64 11.78
N SER A 217 4.90 5.70 11.26
CA SER A 217 5.19 6.52 10.09
C SER A 217 4.41 6.06 8.85
N ARG A 218 4.23 4.75 8.64
CA ARG A 218 3.40 4.23 7.54
C ARG A 218 1.92 4.54 7.73
N GLU A 219 1.39 4.37 8.93
CA GLU A 219 0.01 4.72 9.27
C GLU A 219 -0.25 6.21 9.08
N ALA A 220 0.69 7.06 9.49
CA ALA A 220 0.64 8.50 9.27
C ALA A 220 0.60 8.83 7.76
N SER A 221 1.49 8.25 6.95
CA SER A 221 1.47 8.44 5.50
C SER A 221 0.15 8.00 4.86
N ALA A 222 -0.38 6.83 5.24
CA ALA A 222 -1.68 6.35 4.74
C ALA A 222 -2.84 7.27 5.13
N LEU A 223 -2.78 7.92 6.29
CA LEU A 223 -3.77 8.89 6.74
C LEU A 223 -3.80 10.15 5.86
N LEU A 224 -2.64 10.60 5.37
CA LEU A 224 -2.57 11.69 4.39
C LEU A 224 -3.06 11.25 3.01
N GLU A 225 -2.68 10.07 2.53
CA GLU A 225 -3.08 9.55 1.22
C GLU A 225 -4.60 9.30 1.11
N SER A 226 -5.22 8.79 2.18
CA SER A 226 -6.67 8.55 2.25
C SER A 226 -7.53 9.82 2.28
N SER A 227 -6.90 11.00 2.37
CA SER A 227 -7.62 12.28 2.44
C SER A 227 -7.88 12.92 1.07
N GLY A 228 -7.52 12.26 -0.04
CA GLY A 228 -7.69 12.78 -1.40
C GLY A 228 -9.06 12.52 -2.04
N GLY A 229 -9.77 13.60 -2.41
CA GLY A 229 -11.03 13.58 -3.18
C GLY A 229 -12.30 13.24 -2.37
N VAL A 230 -13.48 13.58 -2.92
CA VAL A 230 -14.78 13.25 -2.31
C VAL A 230 -15.18 11.83 -2.71
N PRO A 231 -15.39 10.90 -1.76
CA PRO A 231 -15.92 9.57 -2.07
C PRO A 231 -17.26 9.67 -2.80
N GLY A 232 -17.47 8.84 -3.83
CA GLY A 232 -18.72 8.88 -4.59
C GLY A 232 -19.95 8.61 -3.74
N ALA A 233 -19.81 7.73 -2.74
CA ALA A 233 -20.88 7.43 -1.78
C ALA A 233 -21.40 8.69 -1.06
N ASP A 234 -20.53 9.64 -0.71
CA ASP A 234 -20.90 10.87 0.02
C ASP A 234 -21.77 11.83 -0.79
N VAL A 235 -21.80 11.62 -2.11
CA VAL A 235 -22.50 12.46 -3.08
C VAL A 235 -23.51 11.66 -3.92
N GLY A 236 -23.71 10.38 -3.61
CA GLY A 236 -24.66 9.50 -4.30
C GLY A 236 -24.26 9.17 -5.74
N MET A 237 -22.95 9.02 -5.99
CA MET A 237 -22.36 8.71 -7.30
C MET A 237 -21.38 7.53 -7.18
N SER A 238 -20.98 6.94 -8.32
CA SER A 238 -19.81 6.05 -8.31
C SER A 238 -18.54 6.85 -8.02
N ASN A 239 -17.47 6.20 -7.52
CA ASN A 239 -16.19 6.87 -7.29
C ASN A 239 -15.61 7.48 -8.58
N LEU A 240 -15.82 6.80 -9.72
CA LEU A 240 -15.41 7.30 -11.02
C LEU A 240 -16.18 8.57 -11.41
N GLN A 241 -17.50 8.57 -11.24
CA GLN A 241 -18.34 9.76 -11.48
C GLN A 241 -17.96 10.93 -10.56
N SER A 242 -17.73 10.67 -9.27
CA SER A 242 -17.30 11.70 -8.31
C SER A 242 -15.96 12.31 -8.68
N ARG A 243 -15.01 11.49 -9.15
CA ARG A 243 -13.71 11.95 -9.62
C ARG A 243 -13.83 12.76 -10.91
N MET A 244 -14.64 12.33 -11.87
CA MET A 244 -14.89 13.11 -13.10
C MET A 244 -15.54 14.47 -12.80
N VAL A 245 -16.49 14.51 -11.86
CA VAL A 245 -17.08 15.77 -11.38
C VAL A 245 -16.02 16.63 -10.70
N TRP A 246 -15.15 16.06 -9.86
CA TRP A 246 -14.04 16.77 -9.22
C TRP A 246 -13.12 17.43 -10.25
N GLU A 247 -12.64 16.65 -11.22
CA GLU A 247 -11.70 17.11 -12.26
C GLU A 247 -12.33 18.22 -13.10
N ARG A 248 -13.61 18.09 -13.47
CA ARG A 248 -14.37 19.14 -14.17
C ARG A 248 -14.47 20.41 -13.32
N LEU A 249 -14.89 20.32 -12.06
CA LEU A 249 -15.04 21.48 -11.17
C LEU A 249 -13.70 22.18 -10.89
N GLN A 250 -12.62 21.41 -10.67
CA GLN A 250 -11.27 21.96 -10.52
C GLN A 250 -10.77 22.62 -11.80
N SER A 251 -10.99 21.99 -12.95
CA SER A 251 -10.66 22.58 -14.25
C SER A 251 -11.41 23.89 -14.50
N TRP A 252 -12.67 24.00 -14.07
CA TRP A 252 -13.45 25.24 -14.16
C TRP A 252 -12.90 26.31 -13.20
N LEU A 253 -12.67 25.96 -11.93
CA LEU A 253 -12.15 26.88 -10.92
C LEU A 253 -10.75 27.42 -11.27
N ASN A 254 -9.89 26.58 -11.85
CA ASN A 254 -8.53 26.93 -12.25
C ASN A 254 -8.47 27.57 -13.65
N GLY A 255 -9.32 27.12 -14.58
CA GLY A 255 -9.38 27.60 -15.96
C GLY A 255 -9.98 29.00 -16.11
N VAL A 256 -10.79 29.47 -15.15
CA VAL A 256 -11.29 30.86 -15.14
C VAL A 256 -10.16 31.88 -14.85
N GLN A 257 -8.95 31.45 -14.45
CA GLN A 257 -7.82 32.35 -14.15
C GLN A 257 -6.85 32.62 -15.32
N LYS A 258 -6.88 31.85 -16.41
CA LYS A 258 -6.00 32.05 -17.58
C LYS A 258 -6.78 31.83 -18.87
N ASP A 259 -6.26 32.31 -19.99
CA ASP A 259 -6.86 32.26 -21.35
C ASP A 259 -7.08 30.85 -21.94
N ALA A 260 -7.40 29.87 -21.10
CA ALA A 260 -7.78 28.53 -21.52
C ALA A 260 -9.16 28.58 -22.20
N PRO A 261 -9.30 28.06 -23.42
CA PRO A 261 -10.59 27.91 -24.06
C PRO A 261 -11.55 27.14 -23.13
N ILE A 262 -12.77 27.65 -22.95
CA ILE A 262 -13.88 26.94 -22.28
C ILE A 262 -14.35 25.82 -23.22
N THR A 263 -13.45 24.90 -23.53
CA THR A 263 -13.72 23.86 -24.51
C THR A 263 -14.25 22.64 -23.80
N ARG A 264 -15.56 22.39 -24.00
CA ARG A 264 -16.15 21.04 -24.11
C ARG A 264 -16.52 20.30 -22.83
N THR A 265 -16.53 20.95 -21.66
CA THR A 265 -16.72 20.26 -20.38
C THR A 265 -18.05 20.48 -19.67
N PHE A 266 -18.88 21.45 -20.08
CA PHE A 266 -20.16 21.77 -19.42
C PHE A 266 -21.26 22.10 -20.42
N THR A 267 -22.50 21.77 -20.08
CA THR A 267 -23.70 22.33 -20.74
C THR A 267 -23.88 23.79 -20.33
N LYS A 268 -24.73 24.54 -21.06
CA LYS A 268 -25.08 25.91 -20.67
C LYS A 268 -25.73 25.98 -19.28
N ALA A 269 -26.61 25.04 -18.97
CA ALA A 269 -27.26 24.98 -17.67
C ALA A 269 -26.25 24.70 -16.54
N GLU A 270 -25.31 23.78 -16.75
CA GLU A 270 -24.22 23.53 -15.79
C GLU A 270 -23.36 24.80 -15.62
N TYR A 271 -22.99 25.47 -16.71
CA TYR A 271 -22.14 26.65 -16.64
C TYR A 271 -22.81 27.84 -15.92
N ASP A 272 -24.07 28.14 -16.26
CA ASP A 272 -24.86 29.19 -15.60
C ASP A 272 -25.01 28.90 -14.10
N LEU A 273 -25.25 27.62 -13.74
CA LEU A 273 -25.29 27.17 -12.36
C LEU A 273 -23.95 27.41 -11.63
N LEU A 274 -22.82 26.99 -12.23
CA LEU A 274 -21.49 27.16 -11.64
C LEU A 274 -21.14 28.64 -11.45
N LEU A 275 -21.47 29.50 -12.42
CA LEU A 275 -21.29 30.96 -12.31
C LEU A 275 -22.10 31.52 -11.13
N SER A 276 -23.38 31.17 -11.02
CA SER A 276 -24.25 31.64 -9.93
C SER A 276 -23.79 31.20 -8.55
N ARG A 277 -23.10 30.04 -8.45
CA ARG A 277 -22.59 29.45 -7.19
C ARG A 277 -21.08 29.60 -7.01
N ARG A 278 -20.42 30.47 -7.79
CA ARG A 278 -18.96 30.64 -7.78
C ARG A 278 -18.39 30.95 -6.41
N GLY A 279 -19.08 31.76 -5.61
CA GLY A 279 -18.66 32.11 -4.24
C GLY A 279 -18.60 30.88 -3.33
N ASP A 280 -19.67 30.07 -3.34
CA ASP A 280 -19.77 28.85 -2.55
C ASP A 280 -18.72 27.83 -2.97
N MET A 281 -18.52 27.67 -4.28
CA MET A 281 -17.51 26.76 -4.83
C MET A 281 -16.09 27.20 -4.47
N ARG A 282 -15.74 28.48 -4.61
CA ARG A 282 -14.43 28.97 -4.17
C ARG A 282 -14.20 28.70 -2.68
N LYS A 283 -15.21 28.89 -1.84
CA LYS A 283 -15.12 28.59 -0.40
C LYS A 283 -14.99 27.10 -0.13
N ALA A 284 -15.67 26.24 -0.88
CA ALA A 284 -15.65 24.80 -0.69
C ALA A 284 -14.41 24.12 -1.28
N PHE A 285 -13.74 24.73 -2.26
CA PHE A 285 -12.58 24.18 -2.95
C PHE A 285 -11.26 24.96 -2.68
N SER A 286 -11.27 26.05 -1.92
CA SER A 286 -10.05 26.74 -1.49
C SER A 286 -9.17 25.92 -0.53
N GLY A 287 -7.90 25.68 -0.87
CA GLY A 287 -6.97 24.96 0.00
C GLY A 287 -7.16 23.43 0.02
N SER A 288 -7.88 22.88 -0.96
CA SER A 288 -7.76 21.47 -1.37
C SER A 288 -6.48 21.26 -2.19
#